data_AF-A0A955ER67-F1
#
_entry.id   AF-A0A955ER67-F1
#
_cell.length_a   1.000
_cell.length_b   1.000
_cell.length_c   1.000
_cell.angle_alpha   90.00
_cell.angle_beta   90.00
_cell.angle_gamma   90.00
#
_symmetry.space_group_name_H-M   'P 1'
#
loop_
_entity.id
_entity.type
_entity.pdbx_description
1 polymer ?
#
loop_
_entity_poly.entity_id
_entity_poly.type
_entity_poly.pdbx_seq_one_letter_code
_entity_poly.pdbx_strand_id
1 'polypeptide(L)'
;MLPRKVIAGPATEPLGLEEAKRFLRITTSAEDDVVAALIAAARKRIERGTELALITQTVEVKLDGFWGDHALELPMPPLQSIESITYLDPDGALQTLDPSTYQVSTHRRPGRVWLTYGENWPATLCDREVVTITFKAGFGDDASAVPQNLVHAMRMLCAHYDRNREAVLAGAAADLVPEGVEVLMAGERIPEAA
;
A
#
# COMPACT_ATOMS: atom_id res chain seq x y z
N MET A 1 10.68 2.25 8.69
CA MET A 1 10.09 1.86 7.39
C MET A 1 10.86 2.49 6.26
N LEU A 2 11.00 1.79 5.15
CA LEU A 2 11.66 2.30 3.95
C LEU A 2 10.84 3.45 3.34
N PRO A 3 11.49 4.53 2.86
CA PRO A 3 10.80 5.62 2.19
C PRO A 3 10.17 5.09 0.89
N ARG A 4 8.87 5.33 0.72
CA ARG A 4 8.10 4.85 -0.42
C ARG A 4 7.36 5.99 -1.11
N LYS A 5 7.24 5.89 -2.43
CA LYS A 5 6.47 6.79 -3.27
C LYS A 5 5.56 5.97 -4.18
N VAL A 6 4.26 6.26 -4.15
CA VAL A 6 3.32 5.67 -5.13
C VAL A 6 3.50 6.41 -6.45
N ILE A 7 3.98 5.71 -7.49
CA ILE A 7 4.15 6.28 -8.83
C ILE A 7 2.81 6.28 -9.55
N ALA A 8 2.08 5.17 -9.48
CA ALA A 8 0.76 5.02 -10.08
C ALA A 8 -0.22 4.55 -9.00
N GLY A 9 -1.25 5.38 -8.76
CA GLY A 9 -2.36 5.04 -7.88
C GLY A 9 -3.21 3.90 -8.45
N PRO A 10 -4.20 3.42 -7.68
CA PRO A 10 -5.03 2.31 -8.11
C PRO A 10 -5.96 2.78 -9.24
N ALA A 11 -6.12 1.94 -10.26
CA ALA A 11 -6.97 2.24 -11.41
C ALA A 11 -8.47 2.21 -11.08
N THR A 12 -8.82 1.48 -10.02
CA THR A 12 -10.19 1.31 -9.52
C THR A 12 -10.22 1.48 -8.00
N GLU A 13 -11.40 1.81 -7.47
CA GLU A 13 -11.61 1.83 -6.02
C GLU A 13 -12.13 0.46 -5.55
N PRO A 14 -11.71 -0.01 -4.36
CA PRO A 14 -12.19 -1.27 -3.78
C PRO A 14 -13.66 -1.23 -3.34
N LEU A 15 -14.23 -0.03 -3.20
CA LEU A 15 -15.66 0.19 -2.95
C LEU A 15 -16.24 0.98 -4.13
N GLY A 16 -17.22 0.41 -4.82
CA GLY A 16 -17.88 1.08 -5.94
C GLY A 16 -18.77 2.25 -5.50
N LEU A 17 -18.92 3.26 -6.36
CA LEU A 17 -19.73 4.45 -6.09
C LEU A 17 -21.19 4.12 -5.77
N GLU A 18 -21.84 3.31 -6.61
CA GLU A 18 -23.25 2.92 -6.41
C GLU A 18 -23.45 2.07 -5.15
N GLU A 19 -22.43 1.29 -4.77
CA GLU A 19 -22.47 0.53 -3.54
C GLU A 19 -22.34 1.45 -2.30
N ALA A 20 -21.43 2.42 -2.35
CA ALA A 20 -21.29 3.43 -1.30
C ALA A 20 -22.58 4.25 -1.16
N LYS A 21 -23.16 4.72 -2.27
CA LYS A 21 -24.43 5.47 -2.28
C LYS A 21 -25.57 4.68 -1.65
N ARG A 22 -25.70 3.39 -1.99
CA ARG A 22 -26.70 2.50 -1.39
C ARG A 22 -26.52 2.40 0.13
N PHE A 23 -25.28 2.32 0.60
CA PHE A 23 -24.97 2.27 2.04
C PHE A 23 -25.29 3.60 2.74
N LEU A 24 -24.97 4.73 2.11
CA LEU A 24 -25.25 6.08 2.62
C LEU A 24 -26.72 6.51 2.46
N ARG A 25 -27.52 5.74 1.72
CA ARG A 25 -28.91 6.04 1.34
C ARG A 25 -29.04 7.31 0.46
N ILE A 26 -28.02 7.58 -0.35
CA ILE A 26 -28.03 8.67 -1.34
C ILE A 26 -28.61 8.12 -2.64
N THR A 27 -29.69 8.73 -3.13
CA THR A 27 -30.39 8.30 -4.36
C THR A 27 -30.15 9.24 -5.54
N THR A 28 -29.58 10.42 -5.30
CA THR A 28 -29.25 11.42 -6.32
C THR A 28 -27.84 11.24 -6.86
N SER A 29 -27.58 11.76 -8.05
CA SER A 29 -26.23 11.87 -8.64
C SER A 29 -25.51 13.17 -8.26
N ALA A 30 -26.18 14.13 -7.61
CA ALA A 30 -25.61 15.43 -7.29
C ALA A 30 -24.42 15.36 -6.31
N GLU A 31 -24.33 14.28 -5.53
CA GLU A 31 -23.29 14.07 -4.53
C GLU A 31 -22.26 13.02 -4.96
N ASP A 32 -22.27 12.57 -6.22
CA ASP A 32 -21.37 11.53 -6.73
C ASP A 32 -19.90 11.91 -6.54
N ASP A 33 -19.54 13.16 -6.81
CA ASP A 33 -18.17 13.67 -6.61
C ASP A 33 -17.74 13.65 -5.13
N VAL A 34 -18.67 13.95 -4.22
CA VAL A 34 -18.43 13.93 -2.77
C VAL A 34 -18.23 12.49 -2.31
N VAL A 35 -19.10 11.57 -2.73
CA VAL A 35 -19.00 10.15 -2.39
C VAL A 35 -17.70 9.55 -2.93
N ALA A 36 -17.30 9.90 -4.17
CA ALA A 36 -16.02 9.48 -4.73
C ALA A 36 -14.82 9.97 -3.89
N ALA A 37 -14.85 11.22 -3.43
CA ALA A 37 -13.82 11.77 -2.55
C ALA A 37 -13.76 11.04 -1.19
N LEU A 38 -14.93 10.71 -0.61
CA LEU A 38 -15.01 9.95 0.64
C LEU A 38 -14.47 8.53 0.51
N ILE A 39 -14.75 7.85 -0.60
CA ILE A 39 -14.21 6.51 -0.90
C ILE A 39 -12.68 6.57 -0.94
N ALA A 40 -12.11 7.52 -1.68
CA ALA A 40 -10.67 7.69 -1.79
C ALA A 40 -10.03 8.03 -0.44
N ALA A 41 -10.68 8.85 0.40
CA ALA A 41 -10.22 9.17 1.75
C ALA A 41 -10.25 7.94 2.68
N ALA A 42 -11.34 7.16 2.64
CA ALA A 42 -11.48 5.93 3.41
C ALA A 42 -10.42 4.90 3.02
N ARG A 43 -10.17 4.72 1.71
CA ARG A 43 -9.10 3.85 1.20
C ARG A 43 -7.75 4.25 1.80
N LYS A 44 -7.35 5.51 1.62
CA LYS A 44 -6.07 6.03 2.13
C LYS A 44 -5.94 5.89 3.64
N ARG A 45 -7.02 6.04 4.40
CA ARG A 45 -7.01 5.86 5.87
C ARG A 45 -6.76 4.40 6.27
N ILE A 46 -7.32 3.45 5.54
CA ILE A 46 -7.12 2.01 5.78
C ILE A 46 -5.73 1.58 5.32
N GLU A 47 -5.30 1.98 4.12
CA GLU A 47 -3.95 1.70 3.61
C GLU A 47 -2.88 2.23 4.58
N ARG A 48 -3.07 3.43 5.13
CA ARG A 48 -2.17 3.99 6.15
C ARG A 48 -2.24 3.24 7.49
N GLY A 49 -3.43 2.77 7.90
CA GLY A 49 -3.63 2.10 9.20
C GLY A 49 -3.28 0.61 9.22
N THR A 50 -3.20 -0.02 8.05
CA THR A 50 -2.84 -1.43 7.87
C THR A 50 -1.47 -1.61 7.22
N GLU A 51 -0.93 -0.53 6.63
CA GLU A 51 0.27 -0.52 5.79
C GLU A 51 0.14 -1.41 4.55
N LEU A 52 -1.08 -1.73 4.14
CA LEU A 52 -1.37 -2.54 2.98
C LEU A 52 -1.69 -1.68 1.76
N ALA A 53 -1.44 -2.22 0.56
CA ALA A 53 -2.07 -1.78 -0.67
C ALA A 53 -3.39 -2.56 -0.86
N LEU A 54 -4.52 -1.89 -1.05
CA LEU A 54 -5.80 -2.60 -1.27
C LEU A 54 -5.92 -3.06 -2.72
N ILE A 55 -5.90 -2.14 -3.66
CA ILE A 55 -5.89 -2.39 -5.11
C ILE A 55 -4.46 -2.28 -5.63
N THR A 56 -4.16 -2.94 -6.74
CA THR A 56 -2.86 -2.86 -7.42
C THR A 56 -2.42 -1.40 -7.64
N GLN A 57 -1.24 -1.08 -7.11
CA GLN A 57 -0.55 0.20 -7.21
C GLN A 57 0.91 -0.05 -7.57
N THR A 58 1.49 0.86 -8.35
CA THR A 58 2.93 0.84 -8.61
C THR A 58 3.63 1.72 -7.58
N VAL A 59 4.52 1.12 -6.80
CA VAL A 59 5.25 1.75 -5.70
C VAL A 59 6.74 1.71 -6.00
N GLU A 60 7.40 2.82 -5.69
CA GLU A 60 8.85 2.98 -5.76
C GLU A 60 9.40 3.13 -4.35
N VAL A 61 10.50 2.43 -4.08
CA VAL A 61 11.30 2.57 -2.87
C VAL A 61 12.72 2.89 -3.27
N LYS A 62 13.34 3.83 -2.56
CA LYS A 62 14.75 4.19 -2.72
C LYS A 62 15.55 3.80 -1.50
N LEU A 63 16.76 3.28 -1.73
CA LEU A 63 17.71 2.84 -0.71
C LEU A 63 19.08 3.45 -0.99
N ASP A 64 19.86 3.68 0.07
CA ASP A 64 21.23 4.17 -0.02
C ASP A 64 22.25 3.10 -0.48
N GLY A 65 21.80 1.88 -0.78
CA GLY A 65 22.64 0.77 -1.22
C GLY A 65 21.96 -0.57 -1.02
N PHE A 66 22.59 -1.64 -1.49
CA PHE A 66 22.18 -3.00 -1.13
C PHE A 66 22.81 -3.38 0.21
N TRP A 67 21.99 -3.76 1.20
CA TRP A 67 22.44 -4.03 2.56
C TRP A 67 22.47 -5.55 2.84
N GLY A 68 23.66 -6.15 2.72
CA GLY A 68 24.00 -7.48 3.27
C GLY A 68 23.25 -8.69 2.71
N ASP A 69 23.52 -9.86 3.29
CA ASP A 69 22.97 -11.17 2.91
C ASP A 69 21.51 -11.38 3.35
N HIS A 70 20.84 -10.32 3.80
CA HIS A 70 19.48 -10.40 4.32
C HIS A 70 18.45 -10.10 3.22
N ALA A 71 17.29 -10.73 3.35
CA ALA A 71 16.17 -10.45 2.46
C ALA A 71 15.66 -9.02 2.68
N LEU A 72 15.54 -8.26 1.60
CA LEU A 72 14.94 -6.94 1.60
C LEU A 72 13.42 -7.06 1.72
N GLU A 73 12.86 -6.47 2.77
CA GLU A 73 11.41 -6.41 2.97
C GLU A 73 10.82 -5.18 2.28
N LEU A 74 9.87 -5.39 1.38
CA LEU A 74 9.20 -4.31 0.66
C LEU A 74 7.97 -3.82 1.45
N PRO A 75 7.78 -2.49 1.57
CA PRO A 75 6.60 -1.93 2.22
C PRO A 75 5.35 -2.11 1.32
N MET A 76 4.17 -1.85 1.89
CA MET A 76 2.87 -1.95 1.17
C MET A 76 2.50 -3.36 0.68
N PRO A 77 2.54 -4.43 1.50
CA PRO A 77 2.04 -5.72 1.05
C PRO A 77 0.53 -5.68 0.73
N PRO A 78 -0.01 -6.66 -0.01
CA PRO A 78 0.71 -7.79 -0.61
C PRO A 78 1.50 -7.40 -1.86
N LEU A 79 2.72 -7.93 -1.97
CA LEU A 79 3.58 -7.77 -3.15
C LEU A 79 3.07 -8.71 -4.27
N GLN A 80 2.83 -8.17 -5.47
CA GLN A 80 2.44 -8.97 -6.63
C GLN A 80 3.64 -9.32 -7.50
N SER A 81 4.44 -8.33 -7.86
CA SER A 81 5.61 -8.51 -8.72
C SER A 81 6.57 -7.34 -8.59
N ILE A 82 7.83 -7.57 -8.95
CA ILE A 82 8.83 -6.53 -9.11
C ILE A 82 8.86 -6.14 -10.59
N GLU A 83 8.80 -4.84 -10.87
CA GLU A 83 8.93 -4.33 -12.24
C GLU A 83 10.39 -4.13 -12.60
N SER A 84 11.15 -3.49 -11.71
CA SER A 84 12.58 -3.27 -11.91
C SER A 84 13.30 -2.99 -10.60
N ILE A 85 14.58 -3.38 -10.56
CA ILE A 85 15.54 -2.97 -9.55
C ILE A 85 16.67 -2.30 -10.31
N THR A 86 16.85 -1.00 -10.09
CA THR A 86 17.94 -0.22 -10.70
C THR A 86 18.87 0.29 -9.62
N TYR A 87 20.14 0.46 -9.96
CA TYR A 87 21.14 0.97 -9.04
C TYR A 87 22.21 1.78 -9.78
N LEU A 88 22.86 2.70 -9.08
CA LEU A 88 24.07 3.36 -9.57
C LEU A 88 25.29 2.53 -9.20
N ASP A 89 26.11 2.17 -10.19
CA ASP A 89 27.39 1.49 -9.97
C ASP A 89 28.46 2.46 -9.40
N PRO A 90 29.64 1.97 -8.97
CA PRO A 90 30.68 2.82 -8.40
C PRO A 90 31.20 3.92 -9.34
N ASP A 91 31.00 3.76 -10.65
CA ASP A 91 31.36 4.75 -11.68
C ASP A 91 30.24 5.78 -11.92
N GLY A 92 29.09 5.63 -11.23
CA GLY A 92 27.93 6.52 -11.32
C GLY A 92 27.01 6.24 -12.50
N ALA A 93 27.15 5.10 -13.18
CA ALA A 93 26.26 4.71 -14.26
C ALA A 93 25.04 3.93 -13.73
N LEU A 94 23.87 4.18 -14.34
CA LEU A 94 22.63 3.51 -13.98
C LEU A 94 22.59 2.11 -14.59
N GLN A 95 22.54 1.10 -13.72
CA GLN A 95 22.44 -0.31 -14.07
C GLN A 95 21.05 -0.85 -13.69
N THR A 96 20.58 -1.84 -14.44
CA THR A 96 19.40 -2.63 -14.07
C THR A 96 19.85 -4.00 -13.59
N LEU A 97 19.39 -4.42 -12.42
CA LEU A 97 19.71 -5.74 -11.89
C LEU A 97 18.93 -6.81 -12.65
N ASP A 98 19.62 -7.88 -13.05
CA ASP A 98 19.02 -8.99 -13.77
C ASP A 98 18.03 -9.75 -12.87
N PRO A 99 16.80 -10.04 -13.34
CA PRO A 99 15.83 -10.85 -12.59
C PRO A 99 16.30 -12.25 -12.18
N SER A 100 17.31 -12.82 -12.84
CA SER A 100 17.90 -14.11 -12.47
C SER A 100 18.78 -14.04 -11.20
N THR A 101 19.29 -12.85 -10.86
CA THR A 101 20.16 -12.63 -9.70
C THR A 101 19.40 -12.61 -8.38
N TYR A 102 18.08 -12.41 -8.40
CA TYR A 102 17.25 -12.34 -7.19
C TYR A 102 16.00 -13.21 -7.26
N GLN A 103 15.47 -13.55 -6.09
CA GLN A 103 14.22 -14.25 -5.88
C GLN A 103 13.24 -13.36 -5.12
N VAL A 104 11.96 -13.59 -5.36
CA VAL A 104 10.86 -12.80 -4.78
C VAL A 104 9.90 -13.72 -4.05
N SER A 105 9.60 -13.43 -2.78
CA SER A 105 8.47 -14.03 -2.08
C SER A 105 7.29 -13.07 -2.09
N THR A 106 6.22 -13.49 -2.78
CA THR A 106 4.91 -12.82 -2.77
C THR A 106 3.95 -13.45 -1.75
N HIS A 107 4.30 -14.63 -1.21
CA HIS A 107 3.41 -15.38 -0.31
C HIS A 107 3.36 -14.80 1.10
N ARG A 108 4.47 -14.19 1.56
CA ARG A 108 4.55 -13.53 2.86
C ARG A 108 4.14 -12.06 2.77
N ARG A 109 3.69 -11.53 3.90
CA ARG A 109 3.44 -10.10 4.12
C ARG A 109 4.30 -9.69 5.31
N PRO A 110 5.31 -8.80 5.14
CA PRO A 110 5.69 -8.12 3.90
C PRO A 110 6.30 -9.05 2.84
N GLY A 111 6.23 -8.61 1.58
CA GLY A 111 6.92 -9.27 0.48
C GLY A 111 8.44 -9.10 0.62
N ARG A 112 9.20 -10.11 0.21
CA ARG A 112 10.67 -10.13 0.38
C ARG A 112 11.40 -10.35 -0.93
N VAL A 113 12.57 -9.75 -1.05
CA VAL A 113 13.50 -9.92 -2.17
C VAL A 113 14.86 -10.34 -1.61
N TRP A 114 15.44 -11.42 -2.11
CA TRP A 114 16.77 -11.86 -1.71
C TRP A 114 17.54 -12.39 -2.91
N LEU A 115 18.86 -12.54 -2.78
CA LEU A 115 19.70 -13.04 -3.86
C LEU A 115 19.45 -14.52 -4.12
N THR A 116 19.58 -14.93 -5.38
CA THR A 116 19.70 -16.33 -5.74
C THR A 116 20.95 -16.93 -5.08
N TYR A 117 20.89 -18.20 -4.70
CA TYR A 117 22.00 -18.88 -4.04
C TYR A 117 23.29 -18.80 -4.88
N GLY A 118 24.38 -18.30 -4.28
CA GLY A 118 25.69 -18.16 -4.91
C GLY A 118 25.93 -16.81 -5.59
N GLU A 119 24.92 -15.95 -5.67
CA GLU A 119 25.04 -14.58 -6.16
C GLU A 119 25.40 -13.60 -5.04
N ASN A 120 25.93 -12.43 -5.41
CA ASN A 120 26.18 -11.32 -4.50
C ASN A 120 25.49 -10.06 -5.03
N TRP A 121 25.09 -9.17 -4.12
CA TRP A 121 24.60 -7.86 -4.54
C TRP A 121 25.73 -7.10 -5.27
N PRO A 122 25.41 -6.40 -6.37
CA PRO A 122 26.42 -5.61 -7.06
C PRO A 122 26.88 -4.45 -6.17
N ALA A 123 28.13 -4.03 -6.37
CA ALA A 123 28.63 -2.83 -5.72
C ALA A 123 27.85 -1.60 -6.21
N THR A 124 27.46 -0.73 -5.28
CA THR A 124 26.76 0.52 -5.57
C THR A 124 27.66 1.72 -5.31
N LEU A 125 27.35 2.85 -5.94
CA LEU A 125 27.92 4.14 -5.58
C LEU A 125 27.72 4.40 -4.07
N CYS A 126 28.74 4.94 -3.41
CA CYS A 126 28.65 5.33 -1.98
C CYS A 126 27.95 6.69 -1.84
N ASP A 127 26.64 6.72 -2.11
CA ASP A 127 25.79 7.91 -1.98
C ASP A 127 24.38 7.52 -1.49
N ARG A 128 23.50 8.50 -1.28
CA ARG A 128 22.12 8.28 -0.84
C ARG A 128 21.19 7.99 -2.02
N GLU A 129 20.14 7.22 -1.74
CA GLU A 129 19.07 6.91 -2.71
C GLU A 129 19.57 6.29 -4.04
N VAL A 130 20.68 5.54 -4.00
CA VAL A 130 21.35 4.97 -5.19
C VAL A 130 20.67 3.74 -5.77
N VAL A 131 19.88 3.01 -4.97
CA VAL A 131 19.09 1.86 -5.43
C VAL A 131 17.62 2.27 -5.49
N THR A 132 16.98 2.00 -6.62
CA THR A 132 15.54 2.24 -6.82
C THR A 132 14.86 0.92 -7.16
N ILE A 133 13.79 0.60 -6.42
CA ILE A 133 13.00 -0.63 -6.60
C ILE A 133 11.58 -0.22 -6.92
N THR A 134 11.13 -0.60 -8.10
CA THR A 134 9.77 -0.38 -8.57
C THR A 134 9.03 -1.71 -8.58
N PHE A 135 7.88 -1.76 -7.93
CA PHE A 135 7.10 -2.98 -7.77
C PHE A 135 5.59 -2.71 -7.76
N LYS A 136 4.82 -3.75 -8.06
CA LYS A 136 3.37 -3.76 -7.96
C LYS A 136 2.94 -4.36 -6.63
N ALA A 137 2.09 -3.62 -5.92
CA ALA A 137 1.55 -4.04 -4.63
C ALA A 137 0.03 -3.84 -4.59
N GLY A 138 -0.69 -4.79 -3.99
CA GLY A 138 -2.15 -4.78 -3.93
C GLY A 138 -2.72 -6.20 -3.91
N PHE A 139 -3.94 -6.39 -3.39
CA PHE A 139 -4.58 -7.71 -3.41
C PHE A 139 -4.94 -8.18 -4.82
N GLY A 140 -5.23 -7.23 -5.72
CA GLY A 140 -5.51 -7.47 -7.13
C GLY A 140 -5.98 -6.19 -7.83
N ASP A 141 -6.27 -6.31 -9.12
CA ASP A 141 -6.66 -5.18 -9.98
C ASP A 141 -8.13 -4.74 -9.77
N ASP A 142 -8.93 -5.59 -9.13
CA ASP A 142 -10.37 -5.42 -8.95
C ASP A 142 -10.80 -5.49 -7.48
N ALA A 143 -11.94 -4.86 -7.19
CA ALA A 143 -12.56 -4.84 -5.86
C ALA A 143 -12.83 -6.24 -5.27
N SER A 144 -13.02 -7.27 -6.11
CA SER A 144 -13.27 -8.65 -5.66
C SER A 144 -12.06 -9.31 -5.00
N ALA A 145 -10.85 -8.82 -5.29
CA ALA A 145 -9.63 -9.33 -4.69
C ALA A 145 -9.43 -8.83 -3.25
N VAL A 146 -10.10 -7.73 -2.89
CA VAL A 146 -9.95 -7.09 -1.59
C VAL A 146 -10.77 -7.81 -0.53
N PRO A 147 -10.18 -8.16 0.63
CA PRO A 147 -10.92 -8.76 1.73
C PRO A 147 -12.16 -7.97 2.15
N GLN A 148 -13.30 -8.66 2.28
CA GLN A 148 -14.60 -8.02 2.54
C GLN A 148 -14.67 -7.28 3.88
N ASN A 149 -13.86 -7.66 4.87
CA ASN A 149 -13.67 -6.93 6.12
C ASN A 149 -13.14 -5.51 5.86
N LEU A 150 -12.14 -5.34 4.98
CA LEU A 150 -11.59 -4.04 4.63
C LEU A 150 -12.57 -3.22 3.81
N VAL A 151 -13.31 -3.85 2.88
CA VAL A 151 -14.38 -3.16 2.15
C VAL A 151 -15.50 -2.71 3.11
N HIS A 152 -15.84 -3.51 4.13
CA HIS A 152 -16.81 -3.11 5.14
C HIS A 152 -16.30 -1.96 6.02
N ALA A 153 -15.03 -2.00 6.41
CA ALA A 153 -14.37 -0.89 7.10
C ALA A 153 -14.44 0.41 6.28
N MET A 154 -14.26 0.33 4.96
CA MET A 154 -14.43 1.48 4.06
C MET A 154 -15.85 2.03 4.06
N ARG A 155 -16.87 1.15 3.99
CA ARG A 155 -18.28 1.58 4.06
C ARG A 155 -18.57 2.32 5.37
N MET A 156 -18.07 1.80 6.50
CA MET A 156 -18.20 2.45 7.81
C MET A 156 -17.50 3.81 7.87
N LEU A 157 -16.28 3.93 7.32
CA LEU A 157 -15.54 5.19 7.25
C LEU A 157 -16.26 6.22 6.37
N CYS A 158 -16.77 5.82 5.21
CA CYS A 158 -17.53 6.72 4.33
C CYS A 158 -18.76 7.27 5.06
N ALA A 159 -19.52 6.42 5.76
CA ALA A 159 -20.67 6.86 6.54
C ALA A 159 -20.28 7.76 7.73
N HIS A 160 -19.11 7.52 8.33
CA HIS A 160 -18.60 8.38 9.37
C HIS A 160 -18.23 9.76 8.83
N TYR A 161 -17.51 9.85 7.71
CA TYR A 161 -17.09 11.12 7.12
C TYR A 161 -18.25 11.93 6.53
N ASP A 162 -19.24 11.28 5.93
CA ASP A 162 -20.42 11.99 5.42
C ASP A 162 -21.22 12.66 6.56
N ARG A 163 -21.36 11.97 7.70
CA ARG A 163 -22.04 12.50 8.89
C ARG A 163 -21.20 13.54 9.65
N ASN A 164 -19.89 13.43 9.61
CA ASN A 164 -18.96 14.30 10.35
C ASN A 164 -18.06 15.05 9.36
N ARG A 165 -18.59 16.14 8.79
CA ARG A 165 -17.90 16.97 7.79
C ARG A 165 -16.89 17.95 8.38
N GLU A 166 -16.87 18.09 9.70
CA GLU A 166 -15.99 18.99 10.43
C GLU A 166 -14.95 18.22 11.25
N ALA A 167 -13.80 18.85 11.53
CA ALA A 167 -12.81 18.29 12.42
C ALA A 167 -13.38 18.22 13.85
N VAL A 168 -13.39 17.03 14.44
CA VAL A 168 -13.86 16.87 15.82
C VAL A 168 -12.80 17.41 16.78
N LEU A 169 -13.19 18.31 17.68
CA LEU A 169 -12.31 18.88 18.71
C LEU A 169 -11.86 17.79 19.70
N ALA A 170 -10.55 17.70 19.94
CA ALA A 170 -9.96 16.79 20.93
C ALA A 170 -10.51 17.11 22.33
N GLY A 171 -11.17 16.13 22.98
CA GLY A 171 -11.66 16.27 24.36
C GLY A 171 -13.12 15.90 24.57
N ALA A 172 -13.93 15.81 23.51
CA ALA A 172 -15.16 15.02 23.55
C ALA A 172 -14.78 13.53 23.46
N ALA A 173 -15.66 12.61 23.91
CA ALA A 173 -15.55 11.17 23.62
C ALA A 173 -15.73 10.93 22.11
N ALA A 174 -14.81 11.47 21.33
CA ALA A 174 -14.75 11.46 19.89
C ALA A 174 -13.71 10.41 19.53
N ASP A 175 -14.16 9.17 19.42
CA ASP A 175 -13.39 8.20 18.67
C ASP A 175 -13.28 8.74 17.23
N LEU A 176 -12.11 9.30 16.91
CA LEU A 176 -11.76 9.88 15.61
C LEU A 176 -11.95 8.87 14.45
N VAL A 177 -12.06 7.59 14.78
CA VAL A 177 -12.42 6.49 13.90
C VAL A 177 -13.28 5.51 14.70
N PRO A 178 -14.42 5.03 14.16
CA PRO A 178 -15.25 4.03 14.85
C PRO A 178 -14.42 2.79 15.25
N GLU A 179 -14.50 2.35 16.51
CA GLU A 179 -13.73 1.21 17.03
C GLU A 179 -13.85 -0.06 16.16
N GLY A 180 -15.05 -0.30 15.59
CA GLY A 180 -15.28 -1.41 14.67
C GLY A 180 -14.41 -1.38 13.41
N VAL A 181 -14.01 -0.20 12.92
CA VAL A 181 -13.08 -0.06 11.80
C VAL A 181 -11.67 -0.53 12.20
N GLU A 182 -11.21 -0.19 13.40
CA GLU A 182 -9.91 -0.62 13.90
C GLU A 182 -9.87 -2.14 14.11
N VAL A 183 -10.95 -2.75 14.64
CA VAL A 183 -11.06 -4.21 14.78
C VAL A 183 -10.99 -4.92 13.43
N LEU A 184 -11.68 -4.40 12.41
CA LEU A 184 -11.66 -4.95 11.06
C LEU A 184 -10.28 -4.84 10.40
N MET A 185 -9.59 -3.72 10.63
CA MET A 185 -8.20 -3.53 10.15
C MET A 185 -7.21 -4.43 10.89
N ALA A 186 -7.38 -4.64 12.19
CA ALA A 186 -6.46 -5.42 13.02
C ALA A 186 -6.29 -6.86 12.52
N GLY A 187 -7.35 -7.48 11.96
CA GLY A 187 -7.28 -8.83 11.40
C GLY A 187 -6.36 -8.98 10.18
N GLU A 188 -6.10 -7.89 9.46
CA GLU A 188 -5.26 -7.88 8.25
C GLU A 188 -3.90 -7.21 8.48
N ARG A 189 -3.68 -6.61 9.66
CA ARG A 189 -2.38 -6.03 10.01
C ARG A 189 -1.31 -7.10 9.98
N ILE A 190 -0.14 -6.71 9.47
CA ILE A 190 1.04 -7.57 9.51
C ILE A 190 1.38 -7.80 10.99
N PRO A 191 1.45 -9.07 11.46
CA PRO A 191 1.93 -9.33 12.80
C PRO A 191 3.38 -8.83 12.90
N GLU A 192 3.67 -8.01 13.91
CA GLU A 192 5.05 -7.63 14.22
C GLU A 192 5.86 -8.93 14.37
N ALA A 193 6.98 -9.03 13.66
CA ALA A 193 7.82 -10.22 13.71
C ALA A 193 8.25 -10.45 15.16
N ALA A 194 7.79 -11.55 15.77
CA ALA A 194 8.21 -12.00 17.09
C ALA A 194 9.69 -12.42 17.12
#